data_AF-A0A0F7IJJ6-F1
#
_entry.id   AF-A0A0F7IJJ6-F1
#
_cell.length_a   1.000
_cell.length_b   1.000
_cell.length_c   1.000
_cell.angle_alpha   90.00
_cell.angle_beta   90.00
_cell.angle_gamma   90.00
#
_symmetry.space_group_name_H-M   'P 1'
#
loop_
_entity.id
_entity.type
_entity.pdbx_description
1 polymer ?
#
loop_
_entity_poly.entity_id
_entity_poly.type
_entity_poly.pdbx_seq_one_letter_code
_entity_poly.pdbx_strand_id
1 'polypeptide(L)'
;MTDFLSASPLLILAALAAVSWLTESRAVKLITLLFFFGYPLVQGKTVMPGFDLNQVLDFILNTVNYWLSEALNALVEYIKQKISLL
;
A
#
# COMPACT_ATOMS: atom_id res chain seq x y z
N MET A 1 4.80 21.48 -9.09
CA MET A 1 3.59 20.77 -8.64
C MET A 1 3.64 19.31 -9.10
N THR A 2 4.75 18.61 -8.81
CA THR A 2 5.09 17.32 -9.45
C THR A 2 5.64 16.27 -8.48
N ASP A 3 5.75 16.54 -7.17
CA ASP A 3 6.34 15.57 -6.23
C ASP A 3 5.32 14.70 -5.48
N PHE A 4 4.03 14.83 -5.79
CA PHE A 4 3.02 13.90 -5.26
C PHE A 4 2.89 12.64 -6.13
N LEU A 5 3.24 12.72 -7.43
CA LEU A 5 3.33 11.55 -8.32
C LEU A 5 4.62 10.74 -8.09
N SER A 6 5.64 11.37 -7.51
CA SER A 6 6.84 10.71 -6.97
C SER A 6 6.62 10.17 -5.55
N ALA A 7 5.46 10.42 -4.93
CA ALA A 7 5.19 9.99 -3.57
C ALA A 7 5.15 8.47 -3.53
N SER A 8 5.95 7.88 -2.63
CA SER A 8 5.93 6.45 -2.34
C SER A 8 4.47 5.98 -2.21
N PRO A 9 4.08 4.85 -2.85
CA PRO A 9 2.72 4.31 -2.76
C PRO A 9 2.21 4.18 -1.32
N LEU A 10 3.11 4.02 -0.36
CA LEU A 10 2.82 4.03 1.07
C LEU A 10 2.28 5.37 1.58
N LEU A 11 2.82 6.50 1.10
CA LEU A 11 2.36 7.83 1.48
C LEU A 11 0.93 8.07 0.97
N ILE A 12 0.63 7.62 -0.24
CA ILE A 12 -0.71 7.69 -0.82
C ILE A 12 -1.66 6.82 0.01
N LEU A 13 -1.27 5.59 0.35
CA LEU A 13 -2.08 4.70 1.19
C LEU A 13 -2.30 5.29 2.59
N ALA A 14 -1.27 5.86 3.21
CA ALA A 14 -1.36 6.48 4.53
C ALA A 14 -2.27 7.71 4.53
N ALA A 15 -2.17 8.56 3.51
CA ALA A 15 -3.05 9.71 3.33
C ALA A 15 -4.51 9.26 3.14
N LEU A 16 -4.76 8.27 2.27
CA LEU A 16 -6.09 7.70 2.06
C LEU A 16 -6.66 7.08 3.33
N ALA A 17 -5.86 6.38 4.13
CA ALA A 17 -6.27 5.82 5.42
C ALA A 17 -6.63 6.94 6.43
N ALA A 18 -5.79 7.98 6.53
CA ALA A 18 -6.04 9.12 7.42
C ALA A 18 -7.31 9.89 7.03
N VAL A 19 -7.49 10.20 5.75
CA VAL A 19 -8.69 10.90 5.25
C VAL A 19 -9.93 10.02 5.42
N SER A 20 -9.82 8.72 5.15
CA SER A 20 -10.89 7.73 5.36
C SER A 20 -11.35 7.67 6.83
N TRP A 21 -10.41 7.77 7.76
CA TRP A 21 -10.70 7.80 9.20
C TRP A 21 -11.40 9.09 9.61
N LEU A 22 -10.91 10.24 9.13
CA LEU A 22 -11.41 11.56 9.52
C LEU A 22 -12.78 11.90 8.92
N THR A 23 -13.05 11.47 7.69
CA THR A 23 -14.29 11.85 6.98
C THR A 23 -15.44 10.89 7.18
N GLU A 24 -15.19 9.72 7.79
CA GLU A 24 -16.10 8.57 7.91
C GLU A 24 -16.77 8.11 6.59
N SER A 25 -16.39 8.72 5.47
CA SER A 25 -17.06 8.60 4.19
C SER A 25 -16.90 7.19 3.63
N ARG A 26 -18.03 6.57 3.27
CA ARG A 26 -18.06 5.26 2.62
C ARG A 26 -17.29 5.26 1.30
N ALA A 27 -17.37 6.37 0.56
CA ALA A 27 -16.66 6.50 -0.72
C ALA A 27 -15.14 6.50 -0.52
N VAL A 28 -14.64 7.24 0.47
CA VAL A 28 -13.20 7.30 0.74
C VAL A 28 -12.70 5.94 1.24
N LYS A 29 -13.43 5.27 2.14
CA LYS A 29 -13.12 3.91 2.60
C LYS A 29 -13.01 2.92 1.44
N LEU A 30 -13.94 2.97 0.49
CA LEU A 30 -13.91 2.12 -0.71
C LEU A 30 -12.70 2.43 -1.60
N ILE A 31 -12.40 3.71 -1.82
CA ILE A 31 -11.22 4.12 -2.60
C ILE A 31 -9.93 3.64 -1.92
N THR A 32 -9.83 3.77 -0.60
CA THR A 32 -8.68 3.27 0.17
C THR A 32 -8.51 1.76 0.02
N LEU A 33 -9.60 0.99 0.10
CA LEU A 33 -9.57 -0.46 -0.09
C LEU A 33 -9.19 -0.83 -1.53
N LEU A 34 -9.78 -0.16 -2.52
CA LEU A 34 -9.46 -0.36 -3.93
C LEU A 34 -7.98 -0.05 -4.21
N PHE A 35 -7.41 0.97 -3.59
CA PHE A 35 -5.99 1.27 -3.72
C PHE A 35 -5.13 0.21 -3.03
N PHE A 36 -5.48 -0.17 -1.79
CA PHE A 36 -4.74 -1.16 -1.01
C PHE A 36 -4.62 -2.51 -1.73
N PHE A 37 -5.71 -3.01 -2.31
CA PHE A 37 -5.70 -4.29 -3.04
C PHE A 37 -5.35 -4.15 -4.52
N GLY A 38 -5.76 -3.05 -5.14
CA GLY A 38 -5.60 -2.84 -6.58
C GLY A 38 -4.17 -2.45 -6.97
N TYR A 39 -3.47 -1.67 -6.14
CA TYR A 39 -2.10 -1.24 -6.48
C TYR A 39 -1.13 -2.43 -6.65
N PRO A 40 -1.05 -3.39 -5.70
CA PRO A 40 -0.18 -4.55 -5.85
C PRO A 40 -0.61 -5.47 -7.00
N LEU A 41 -1.91 -5.54 -7.28
CA LEU A 41 -2.48 -6.34 -8.36
C LEU A 41 -2.11 -5.77 -9.74
N VAL A 42 -2.21 -4.46 -9.93
CA VAL A 42 -1.79 -3.77 -11.17
C VAL A 42 -0.28 -3.89 -11.39
N GLN A 43 0.50 -3.92 -10.31
CA GLN A 43 1.95 -4.13 -10.36
C GLN A 43 2.35 -5.60 -10.57
N GLY A 44 1.38 -6.52 -10.67
CA GLY A 44 1.64 -7.96 -10.82
C GLY A 44 2.31 -8.59 -9.61
N LYS A 45 2.24 -7.95 -8.43
CA LYS A 45 2.79 -8.44 -7.16
C LYS A 45 1.82 -9.37 -6.43
N THR A 46 0.53 -9.27 -6.75
CA THR A 46 -0.52 -10.19 -6.28
C THR A 46 -1.36 -10.66 -7.45
N VAL A 47 -2.01 -11.81 -7.30
CA VAL A 47 -2.87 -12.43 -8.33
C VAL A 47 -4.32 -12.35 -7.88
N MET A 48 -5.22 -11.99 -8.79
CA MET A 48 -6.66 -11.95 -8.51
C MET A 48 -7.12 -13.33 -8.01
N PRO A 49 -7.72 -13.43 -6.81
CA PRO A 49 -8.16 -14.71 -6.29
C PRO A 49 -9.37 -15.21 -7.08
N GLY A 50 -9.48 -16.54 -7.21
CA GLY A 50 -10.73 -17.18 -7.62
C GLY A 50 -11.77 -17.15 -6.50
N PHE A 51 -12.84 -17.94 -6.66
CA PHE A 51 -13.93 -18.04 -5.67
C PHE A 51 -13.58 -18.92 -4.46
N ASP A 52 -12.40 -19.52 -4.43
CA ASP A 52 -11.93 -20.36 -3.32
C ASP A 52 -11.47 -19.51 -2.13
N LEU A 53 -11.93 -19.85 -0.93
CA LEU A 53 -11.63 -19.13 0.30
C LEU A 53 -10.12 -19.10 0.62
N ASN A 54 -9.39 -20.18 0.34
CA ASN A 54 -7.95 -20.24 0.56
C ASN A 54 -7.23 -19.27 -0.38
N GLN A 55 -7.67 -19.18 -1.64
CA GLN A 55 -7.09 -18.23 -2.61
C GLN A 55 -7.34 -16.78 -2.20
N VAL A 56 -8.51 -16.47 -1.62
CA VAL A 56 -8.82 -15.14 -1.08
C VAL A 56 -7.91 -14.81 0.10
N LEU A 57 -7.70 -15.76 1.01
CA LEU A 57 -6.80 -15.57 2.15
C LEU A 57 -5.34 -15.36 1.68
N ASP A 58 -4.88 -16.17 0.73
CA ASP A 58 -3.55 -16.02 0.13
C ASP A 58 -3.40 -14.64 -0.55
N PHE A 59 -4.42 -14.18 -1.27
CA PHE A 59 -4.43 -12.85 -1.87
C PHE A 59 -4.30 -11.74 -0.82
N ILE A 60 -5.06 -11.83 0.28
CA ILE A 60 -5.00 -10.86 1.37
C ILE A 60 -3.61 -10.88 2.01
N LEU A 61 -3.08 -12.06 2.34
CA LEU A 61 -1.75 -12.22 2.93
C LEU A 61 -0.65 -11.66 2.02
N ASN A 62 -0.70 -11.96 0.73
CA ASN A 62 0.27 -11.47 -0.25
C ASN A 62 0.18 -9.94 -0.41
N THR A 63 -1.03 -9.37 -0.39
CA THR A 63 -1.24 -7.92 -0.42
C THR A 63 -0.65 -7.25 0.83
N VAL A 64 -0.91 -7.80 2.00
CA VAL A 64 -0.35 -7.29 3.27
C VAL A 64 1.18 -7.40 3.28
N ASN A 65 1.72 -8.54 2.84
CA ASN A 65 3.17 -8.76 2.75
C ASN A 65 3.84 -7.78 1.79
N TYR A 66 3.20 -7.45 0.67
CA TYR A 66 3.68 -6.41 -0.24
C TYR A 66 3.83 -5.07 0.47
N TRP A 67 2.77 -4.59 1.13
CA TRP A 67 2.81 -3.30 1.84
C TRP A 67 3.81 -3.29 2.99
N LEU A 68 3.94 -4.41 3.71
CA LEU A 68 4.94 -4.56 4.77
C LEU A 68 6.36 -4.49 4.19
N SER A 69 6.62 -5.18 3.09
CA SER A 69 7.93 -5.14 2.42
C SER A 69 8.26 -3.73 1.92
N GLU A 70 7.29 -3.04 1.32
CA GLU A 70 7.47 -1.65 0.89
C GLU A 70 7.81 -0.75 2.08
N ALA A 71 7.11 -0.91 3.20
CA ALA A 71 7.34 -0.12 4.42
C ALA A 71 8.73 -0.38 5.01
N LEU A 72 9.16 -1.64 5.04
CA LEU A 72 10.51 -2.01 5.48
C LEU A 72 11.58 -1.47 4.54
N ASN A 73 11.36 -1.50 3.22
CA ASN A 73 12.29 -0.95 2.25
C ASN A 73 12.46 0.55 2.44
N ALA A 74 11.35 1.28 2.58
CA ALA A 74 11.39 2.73 2.87
C ALA A 74 12.13 3.03 4.19
N LEU A 75 11.94 2.22 5.23
CA LEU A 75 12.66 2.35 6.49
C LEU A 75 14.17 2.11 6.33
N VAL A 76 14.53 1.04 5.60
CA VAL A 76 15.94 0.69 5.34
C VAL A 76 16.62 1.77 4.50
N GLU A 77 15.95 2.29 3.47
CA GLU A 77 16.45 3.41 2.65
C GLU A 77 16.70 4.65 3.50
N TYR A 78 15.76 5.02 4.36
CA TYR A 78 15.92 6.14 5.28
C TYR A 78 17.12 5.96 6.23
N ILE A 79 17.29 4.76 6.81
CA ILE A 79 18.44 4.47 7.69
C ILE A 79 19.75 4.53 6.90
N LYS A 80 19.81 3.92 5.71
CA LYS A 80 20.99 3.95 4.83
C LYS A 80 21.36 5.39 4.46
N GLN A 81 20.39 6.21 4.10
CA GLN A 81 20.62 7.62 3.78
C GLN A 81 21.18 8.38 4.98
N LYS A 82 20.66 8.13 6.19
CA LYS A 82 21.14 8.76 7.41
C LYS A 82 22.55 8.31 7.83
N ILE A 83 22.90 7.04 7.62
CA ILE A 83 24.24 6.52 7.90
C ILE A 83 25.23 6.97 6.83
N SER A 84 24.84 7.03 5.55
CA SER A 84 25.72 7.50 4.46
C SER A 84 26.03 9.00 4.51
N LEU A 85 25.26 9.77 5.27
CA LEU A 85 25.48 11.20 5.51
C LEU A 85 26.30 11.48 6.78
N LEU A 86 26.67 10.43 7.55
CA LEU A 86 27.60 10.47 8.68
C LEU A 86 28.99 10.03 8.23
#